data_AF-A0A950Q4R4-F1
#
_entry.id   AF-A0A950Q4R4-F1
#
_cell.length_a   1.000
_cell.length_b   1.000
_cell.length_c   1.000
_cell.angle_alpha   90.00
_cell.angle_beta   90.00
_cell.angle_gamma   90.00
#
_symmetry.space_group_name_H-M   'P 1'
#
loop_
_entity.id
_entity.type
_entity.pdbx_description
1 polymer ?
#
loop_
_entity_poly.entity_id
_entity_poly.type
_entity_poly.pdbx_seq_one_letter_code
_entity_poly.pdbx_strand_id
1 'polypeptide(L)' 'TIADLAVAAHLSALDYLGEVPWSEFQQAAEWYVRIKSRPAFRTLLGDRVPGQPPTASYAELDF' A
#
# COMPACT_ATOMS: atom_id res chain seq x y z
N THR A 1 -7.73 14.19 0.82
CA THR A 1 -7.19 15.35 0.06
C THR A 1 -6.25 14.84 -1.02
N ILE A 2 -5.74 15.69 -1.92
CA ILE A 2 -4.72 15.26 -2.91
C ILE A 2 -3.43 14.80 -2.22
N ALA A 3 -3.09 15.38 -1.06
CA ALA A 3 -1.93 14.98 -0.28
C ALA A 3 -2.01 13.50 0.14
N ASP A 4 -3.19 13.02 0.59
CA ASP A 4 -3.37 11.62 0.96
C ASP A 4 -3.11 10.67 -0.22
N LEU A 5 -3.56 11.05 -1.43
CA LEU A 5 -3.35 10.24 -2.64
C LEU A 5 -1.88 10.23 -3.06
N ALA A 6 -1.19 11.38 -2.97
CA ALA A 6 0.22 11.48 -3.29
C ALA A 6 1.07 10.61 -2.36
N VAL A 7 0.82 10.68 -1.05
CA VAL A 7 1.55 9.87 -0.06
C VAL A 7 1.22 8.39 -0.23
N ALA A 8 -0.04 8.02 -0.42
CA ALA A 8 -0.43 6.63 -0.62
C ALA A 8 0.16 6.01 -1.90
N ALA A 9 0.31 6.78 -2.98
CA ALA A 9 0.97 6.30 -4.20
C ALA A 9 2.45 5.98 -3.99
N HIS A 10 3.18 6.81 -3.23
CA HIS A 10 4.59 6.53 -2.90
C HIS A 10 4.70 5.35 -1.93
N LEU A 11 3.85 5.29 -0.91
CA LEU A 11 3.82 4.17 0.02
C LEU A 11 3.45 2.87 -0.66
N SER A 12 2.57 2.85 -1.67
CA SER A 12 2.26 1.60 -2.37
C SER A 12 3.45 1.03 -3.11
N ALA A 13 4.30 1.88 -3.69
CA ALA A 13 5.52 1.42 -4.35
C ALA A 13 6.50 0.81 -3.35
N LEU A 14 6.62 1.38 -2.14
CA LEU A 14 7.45 0.82 -1.06
C LEU A 14 6.85 -0.44 -0.45
N ASP A 15 5.54 -0.47 -0.24
CA ASP A 15 4.77 -1.61 0.29
C ASP A 15 4.86 -2.83 -0.66
N TYR A 16 4.84 -2.57 -1.98
CA TYR A 16 5.07 -3.58 -3.00
C TYR A 16 6.40 -4.31 -2.81
N LEU A 17 7.43 -3.56 -2.41
CA LEU A 17 8.79 -4.06 -2.17
C LEU A 17 8.99 -4.60 -0.74
N GLY A 18 8.04 -4.36 0.18
CA GLY A 18 8.16 -4.77 1.58
C GLY A 18 9.05 -3.86 2.43
N GLU A 19 9.29 -2.64 1.99
CA GLU A 19 10.24 -1.71 2.63
C GLU A 19 9.58 -0.80 3.69
N VAL A 20 8.29 -1.01 3.98
CA VAL A 20 7.56 -0.20 4.96
C VAL A 20 7.42 -0.95 6.29
N PRO A 21 8.02 -0.46 7.39
CA PRO A 21 7.92 -1.10 8.71
C PRO A 21 6.58 -0.74 9.39
N TRP A 22 5.48 -1.32 8.91
CA TRP A 22 4.12 -1.01 9.40
C TRP A 22 3.94 -1.19 10.91
N SER A 23 4.63 -2.17 11.51
CA SER A 23 4.58 -2.46 12.95
C SER A 23 5.16 -1.34 13.83
N GLU A 24 6.03 -0.49 13.29
CA GLU A 24 6.61 0.65 14.01
C GLU A 24 5.68 1.88 13.99
N PHE A 25 4.74 1.94 13.04
CA PHE A 25 3.92 3.12 12.75
C PHE A 25 2.42 2.79 12.68
N GLN A 26 1.86 2.31 13.79
CA GLN A 26 0.46 1.87 13.86
C GLN A 26 -0.57 2.87 13.31
N GLN A 27 -0.44 4.17 13.65
CA GLN A 27 -1.38 5.19 13.16
C GLN A 27 -1.31 5.38 11.63
N ALA A 28 -0.11 5.24 11.05
CA ALA A 28 0.09 5.31 9.61
C ALA A 28 -0.46 4.06 8.92
N ALA A 29 -0.26 2.87 9.52
CA ALA A 29 -0.84 1.63 9.03
C ALA A 29 -2.38 1.71 8.98
N GLU A 30 -3.02 2.15 10.06
CA GLU A 30 -4.49 2.33 10.11
C GLU A 30 -5.01 3.36 9.11
N TRP A 31 -4.27 4.45 8.87
CA TRP A 31 -4.60 5.40 7.81
C TRP A 31 -4.43 4.77 6.42
N TYR A 32 -3.34 4.03 6.18
CA TYR A 32 -3.05 3.44 4.89
C TYR A 32 -4.04 2.32 4.53
N VAL A 33 -4.45 1.48 5.49
CA VAL A 33 -5.52 0.47 5.33
C VAL A 33 -6.82 1.14 4.85
N ARG A 34 -7.20 2.28 5.43
CA ARG A 34 -8.38 3.05 5.01
C ARG A 34 -8.26 3.58 3.57
N ILE A 35 -7.07 3.99 3.14
CA ILE A 35 -6.82 4.44 1.76
C ILE A 35 -6.84 3.25 0.79
N LYS A 36 -6.15 2.15 1.12
CA LYS A 36 -6.03 0.91 0.36
C LYS A 36 -7.38 0.24 0.10
N SER A 37 -8.31 0.37 1.04
CA SER A 37 -9.68 -0.15 0.95
C SER A 37 -10.58 0.57 -0.07
N ARG A 38 -10.16 1.73 -0.60
CA ARG A 38 -10.97 2.52 -1.53
C ARG A 38 -11.05 1.87 -2.91
N PRO A 39 -12.20 1.91 -3.61
CA PRO A 39 -12.33 1.33 -4.95
C PRO A 39 -11.29 1.84 -5.96
N ALA A 40 -10.90 3.11 -5.86
CA ALA A 40 -9.89 3.73 -6.72
C ALA A 40 -8.48 3.12 -6.56
N PHE A 41 -8.19 2.44 -5.45
CA PHE A 41 -6.89 1.84 -5.18
C PHE A 41 -6.77 0.41 -5.72
N ARG A 42 -7.88 -0.24 -6.08
CA ARG A 42 -7.91 -1.65 -6.51
C ARG A 42 -7.06 -1.92 -7.75
N THR A 43 -7.02 -0.98 -8.69
CA THR A 43 -6.19 -1.12 -9.90
C THR A 43 -4.71 -1.18 -9.54
N LEU A 44 -4.27 -0.35 -8.60
CA LEU A 44 -2.89 -0.30 -8.11
C LEU A 44 -2.48 -1.59 -7.36
N LEU A 45 -3.41 -2.20 -6.63
CA LEU A 45 -3.18 -3.50 -5.96
C LEU A 45 -3.09 -4.66 -6.95
N GLY A 46 -3.68 -4.49 -8.14
CA GLY A 46 -3.60 -5.44 -9.25
C GLY A 46 -2.30 -5.35 -10.05
N ASP A 47 -1.54 -4.26 -9.91
CA ASP A 47 -0.32 -4.05 -10.70
C ASP A 47 0.74 -5.10 -10.37
N ARG A 48 1.46 -5.55 -11.40
CA ARG A 48 2.54 -6.52 -11.29
C ARG A 48 3.74 -6.06 -12.09
N VAL A 49 4.91 -6.10 -11.45
CA VAL A 49 6.19 -5.74 -12.06
C VAL A 49 6.87 -7.03 -12.54
N PRO A 50 7.19 -7.16 -13.84
CA PRO A 50 7.91 -8.32 -14.35
C PRO A 50 9.25 -8.53 -13.61
N GLY A 51 9.48 -9.74 -13.11
CA GLY A 51 10.71 -10.09 -12.39
C GLY A 51 10.74 -9.67 -10.92
N GLN A 52 9.74 -8.93 -10.43
CA GLN A 52 9.62 -8.53 -9.03
C GLN A 52 8.20 -8.83 -8.54
N PRO A 53 7.92 -10.01 -7.95
CA PRO A 53 6.63 -10.27 -7.35
C PRO A 53 6.41 -9.35 -6.13
N PRO A 54 5.16 -8.95 -5.86
CA PRO A 54 4.86 -8.18 -4.65
C PRO A 54 5.07 -9.02 -3.39
N THR A 55 5.18 -8.36 -2.24
CA THR A 55 5.05 -9.00 -0.94
C THR A 55 3.68 -9.68 -0.77
N ALA A 56 3.63 -10.71 0.08
CA ALA A 56 2.39 -11.46 0.34
C ALA A 56 1.26 -10.56 0.88
N SER A 57 1.61 -9.61 1.75
CA SER A 57 0.69 -8.65 2.36
C SER A 57 0.30 -7.48 1.44
N TYR A 58 0.93 -7.31 0.27
CA TYR A 58 0.67 -6.16 -0.60
C TYR A 58 -0.78 -6.07 -1.06
N ALA A 59 -1.46 -7.19 -1.33
CA ALA A 59 -2.87 -7.19 -1.72
C ALA A 59 -3.83 -7.36 -0.53
N GLU A 60 -3.30 -7.68 0.66
CA GLU A 60 -4.09 -7.91 1.86
C GLU A 60 -4.51 -6.57 2.48
N LEU A 61 -5.73 -6.53 3.02
CA LEU A 61 -6.24 -5.36 3.73
C LEU A 61 -5.96 -5.44 5.24
N ASP A 62 -5.67 -6.64 5.73
CA ASP A 62 -5.32 -6.94 7.11
C ASP A 62 -3.82 -7.30 7.14
N PHE A 63 -2.95 -6.31 7.34
CA PHE A 63 -1.49 -6.46 7.45
C PHE A 63 -0.93 -5.66 8.64
#